data_AF-A0A7Z9GWT7-F1
#
_entry.id   AF-A0A7Z9GWT7-F1
#
_cell.length_a   1.000
_cell.length_b   1.000
_cell.length_c   1.000
_cell.angle_alpha   90.00
_cell.angle_beta   90.00
_cell.angle_gamma   90.00
#
_symmetry.space_group_name_H-M   'P 1'
#
loop_
_entity.id
_entity.type
_entity.pdbx_description
1 polymer ?
#
loop_
_entity_poly.entity_id
_entity_poly.type
_entity_poly.pdbx_seq_one_letter_code
_entity_poly.pdbx_strand_id
1 'polypeptide(L)'
;MISRTSRTLDVRCQAKSAGDIVYRWNARSDDGLHVESSTATSITAAKLDVSMTGPQTARVGEQVEFQITIRNTSKVNLTNIALSDRFDVGLQHVDRFQTRSAPGIREIRLSIPQLAAGQMIKQPLTFHIAKAGELCQLIDVATSDGQHVQARKCLTAVAEPKAEPSETTPRQPVIPDPEESNKNPDDPDSSANPVRDQLELKISDFSDPVKVGSTVKYVITLKNDRTTTDQRIGLKLHLPVNFQLQKITQDQSTDQPKFSPDGRTISLPEIKEMLAGETLSYEVEVKAIQFGPATIRVEATSTRTQEPVVASEKTTINPQ
;
A
#
# COMPACT_ATOMS: atom_id res chain seq x y z
N MET A 1 12.33 76.15 -10.89
CA MET A 1 12.41 74.67 -10.85
C MET A 1 11.37 74.19 -9.86
N ILE A 2 10.37 73.43 -10.30
CA ILE A 2 9.37 72.85 -9.38
C ILE A 2 10.02 71.61 -8.77
N SER A 3 10.27 71.60 -7.46
CA SER A 3 10.81 70.42 -6.78
C SER A 3 9.72 69.35 -6.73
N ARG A 4 10.01 68.16 -7.29
CA ARG A 4 9.19 66.97 -7.08
C ARG A 4 9.70 66.28 -5.82
N THR A 5 8.93 66.33 -4.75
CA THR A 5 9.23 65.59 -3.52
C THR A 5 8.42 64.31 -3.50
N SER A 6 9.08 63.16 -3.31
CA SER A 6 8.45 61.86 -3.14
C SER A 6 8.53 61.43 -1.68
N ARG A 7 7.52 60.70 -1.20
CA ARG A 7 7.54 60.02 0.11
C ARG A 7 6.99 58.61 -0.07
N THR A 8 7.66 57.64 0.54
CA THR A 8 7.24 56.24 0.55
C THR A 8 6.54 55.93 1.86
N LEU A 9 5.41 55.22 1.79
CA LEU A 9 4.70 54.69 2.95
C LEU A 9 4.76 53.15 2.90
N ASP A 10 5.43 52.56 3.87
CA ASP A 10 5.47 51.10 4.01
C ASP A 10 4.32 50.62 4.90
N VAL A 11 3.45 49.78 4.34
CA VAL A 11 2.36 49.14 5.08
C VAL A 11 2.64 47.64 5.21
N ARG A 12 2.75 47.17 6.45
CA ARG A 12 2.92 45.74 6.78
C ARG A 12 1.59 45.17 7.23
N CYS A 13 1.14 44.13 6.55
CA CYS A 13 -0.10 43.42 6.86
C CYS A 13 0.20 41.96 7.18
N GLN A 14 -0.57 41.38 8.12
CA GLN A 14 -0.58 39.94 8.37
C GLN A 14 -1.93 39.38 7.91
N ALA A 15 -1.90 38.42 6.99
CA ALA A 15 -3.08 37.70 6.56
C ALA A 15 -3.63 36.84 7.70
N LYS A 16 -4.92 36.96 8.00
CA LYS A 16 -5.63 36.09 8.98
C LYS A 16 -6.48 35.01 8.32
N SER A 17 -6.85 35.19 7.05
CA SER A 17 -7.68 34.26 6.28
C SER A 17 -7.30 34.31 4.81
N ALA A 18 -7.56 33.21 4.09
CA ALA A 18 -7.45 33.18 2.64
C ALA A 18 -8.50 34.07 1.96
N GLY A 19 -8.20 34.51 0.74
CA GLY A 19 -9.09 35.33 -0.08
C GLY A 19 -8.34 36.28 -1.01
N ASP A 20 -9.05 36.79 -2.00
CA ASP A 20 -8.56 37.84 -2.88
C ASP A 20 -8.79 39.19 -2.21
N ILE A 21 -7.72 39.95 -1.96
CA ILE A 21 -7.76 41.26 -1.34
C ILE A 21 -7.32 42.30 -2.35
N VAL A 22 -8.08 43.39 -2.45
CA VAL A 22 -7.70 44.58 -3.20
C VAL A 22 -7.45 45.71 -2.21
N TYR A 23 -6.21 46.17 -2.13
CA TYR A 23 -5.85 47.38 -1.41
C TYR A 23 -6.06 48.58 -2.32
N ARG A 24 -6.92 49.51 -1.89
CA ARG A 24 -7.17 50.77 -2.58
C ARG A 24 -6.51 51.92 -1.84
N TRP A 25 -5.77 52.73 -2.59
CA TRP A 25 -5.12 53.94 -2.14
C TRP A 25 -5.87 55.12 -2.72
N ASN A 26 -6.19 56.08 -1.86
CA ASN A 26 -6.84 57.33 -2.23
C ASN A 26 -5.95 58.46 -1.71
N ALA A 27 -5.42 59.28 -2.61
CA ALA A 27 -4.67 60.48 -2.26
C ALA A 27 -5.45 61.71 -2.72
N ARG A 28 -5.55 62.70 -1.82
CA ARG A 28 -6.26 63.97 -2.05
C ARG A 28 -5.37 65.13 -1.64
N SER A 29 -5.53 66.27 -2.29
CA SER A 29 -4.89 67.54 -1.92
C SER A 29 -5.95 68.61 -1.66
N ASP A 30 -5.53 69.66 -0.95
CA ASP A 30 -6.40 70.77 -0.52
C ASP A 30 -6.94 71.60 -1.70
N ASP A 31 -6.26 71.59 -2.84
CA ASP A 31 -6.69 72.23 -4.10
C ASP A 31 -7.66 71.35 -4.92
N GLY A 32 -8.09 70.22 -4.36
CA GLY A 32 -9.14 69.36 -4.92
C GLY A 32 -8.64 68.29 -5.89
N LEU A 33 -7.32 68.09 -6.05
CA LEU A 33 -6.84 66.94 -6.83
C LEU A 33 -7.09 65.64 -6.05
N HIS A 34 -7.44 64.61 -6.80
CA HIS A 34 -7.70 63.28 -6.27
C HIS A 34 -7.12 62.23 -7.23
N VAL A 35 -6.46 61.23 -6.68
CA VAL A 35 -5.96 60.08 -7.44
C VAL A 35 -6.25 58.80 -6.66
N GLU A 36 -6.63 57.76 -7.38
CA GLU A 36 -6.79 56.41 -6.85
C GLU A 36 -5.80 55.45 -7.49
N SER A 37 -5.35 54.49 -6.70
CA SER A 37 -4.56 53.37 -7.19
C SER A 37 -4.96 52.11 -6.42
N SER A 38 -4.81 50.95 -7.03
CA SER A 38 -5.15 49.69 -6.40
C SER A 38 -4.13 48.60 -6.67
N THR A 39 -3.88 47.77 -5.67
CA THR A 39 -3.07 46.55 -5.78
C THR A 39 -3.90 45.37 -5.30
N ALA A 40 -3.95 44.31 -6.11
CA ALA A 40 -4.60 43.05 -5.76
C ALA A 40 -3.56 42.03 -5.27
N THR A 41 -3.92 41.28 -4.24
CA THR A 41 -3.14 40.16 -3.68
C THR A 41 -4.07 39.00 -3.39
N SER A 42 -3.71 37.80 -3.83
CA SER A 42 -4.42 36.55 -3.50
C SER A 42 -3.74 35.88 -2.31
N ILE A 43 -4.45 35.71 -1.20
CA ILE A 43 -4.00 34.94 -0.04
C ILE A 43 -4.55 33.52 -0.16
N THR A 44 -3.66 32.54 -0.19
CA THR A 44 -4.03 31.13 -0.32
C THR A 44 -3.82 30.39 1.00
N ALA A 45 -4.70 29.45 1.33
CA ALA A 45 -4.53 28.53 2.45
C ALA A 45 -4.62 27.09 1.96
N ALA A 46 -3.89 26.19 2.59
CA ALA A 46 -4.01 24.75 2.39
C ALA A 46 -5.44 24.30 2.68
N LYS A 47 -5.98 23.41 1.83
CA LYS A 47 -7.31 22.85 1.99
C LYS A 47 -7.39 21.48 1.34
N LEU A 48 -7.80 20.50 2.14
CA LEU A 48 -7.95 19.11 1.73
C LEU A 48 -9.42 18.69 1.82
N ASP A 49 -9.82 17.77 0.95
CA ASP A 49 -11.13 17.14 0.92
C ASP A 49 -10.93 15.62 0.83
N VAL A 50 -11.65 14.86 1.65
CA VAL A 50 -11.54 13.39 1.71
C VAL A 50 -12.94 12.79 1.64
N SER A 51 -13.13 11.85 0.72
CA SER A 51 -14.40 11.14 0.56
C SER A 51 -14.16 9.67 0.29
N MET A 52 -15.20 8.85 0.49
CA MET A 52 -15.09 7.40 0.39
C MET A 52 -16.33 6.80 -0.25
N THR A 53 -16.10 5.90 -1.20
CA THR A 53 -17.12 5.16 -1.93
C THR A 53 -16.86 3.66 -1.81
N GLY A 54 -17.91 2.84 -1.88
CA GLY A 54 -17.80 1.39 -1.72
C GLY A 54 -19.17 0.75 -1.53
N PRO A 55 -19.23 -0.59 -1.39
CA PRO A 55 -20.48 -1.31 -1.25
C PRO A 55 -21.19 -0.98 0.07
N GLN A 56 -22.53 -1.06 0.03
CA GLN A 56 -23.37 -0.91 1.23
C GLN A 56 -23.59 -2.24 1.95
N THR A 57 -23.45 -3.36 1.25
CA THR A 57 -23.68 -4.72 1.77
C THR A 57 -22.66 -5.69 1.22
N ALA A 58 -22.33 -6.73 1.99
CA ALA A 58 -21.47 -7.84 1.56
C ALA A 58 -21.80 -9.12 2.32
N ARG A 59 -21.31 -10.27 1.87
CA ARG A 59 -21.39 -11.54 2.60
C ARG A 59 -20.07 -11.85 3.30
N VAL A 60 -20.14 -12.50 4.45
CA VAL A 60 -18.95 -13.13 5.06
C VAL A 60 -18.30 -14.05 4.03
N GLY A 61 -16.98 -13.98 3.89
CA GLY A 61 -16.24 -14.71 2.86
C GLY A 61 -15.85 -13.87 1.65
N GLU A 62 -16.61 -12.82 1.31
CA GLU A 62 -16.38 -12.00 0.12
C GLU A 62 -15.17 -11.05 0.29
N GLN A 63 -14.69 -10.54 -0.84
CA GLN A 63 -13.81 -9.38 -0.90
C GLN A 63 -14.59 -8.18 -1.42
N VAL A 64 -14.40 -7.03 -0.77
CA VAL A 64 -15.00 -5.76 -1.14
C VAL A 64 -13.93 -4.71 -1.31
N GLU A 65 -14.18 -3.73 -2.18
CA GLU A 65 -13.28 -2.60 -2.40
C GLU A 65 -13.96 -1.29 -1.98
N PHE A 66 -13.22 -0.48 -1.22
CA PHE A 66 -13.53 0.92 -0.98
C PHE A 66 -12.57 1.80 -1.76
N GLN A 67 -13.10 2.80 -2.45
CA GLN A 67 -12.30 3.81 -3.12
C GLN A 67 -12.32 5.09 -2.30
N ILE A 68 -11.18 5.40 -1.69
CA ILE A 68 -10.93 6.65 -0.97
C ILE A 68 -10.46 7.69 -1.97
N THR A 69 -11.03 8.88 -1.89
CA THR A 69 -10.68 10.01 -2.75
C THR A 69 -10.15 11.14 -1.90
N ILE A 70 -8.90 11.53 -2.16
CA ILE A 70 -8.20 12.60 -1.45
C ILE A 70 -7.95 13.71 -2.48
N ARG A 71 -8.49 14.90 -2.24
CA ARG A 71 -8.41 16.03 -3.18
C ARG A 71 -7.84 17.26 -2.50
N ASN A 72 -6.81 17.84 -3.11
CA ASN A 72 -6.34 19.16 -2.77
C ASN A 72 -7.27 20.19 -3.41
N THR A 73 -8.08 20.86 -2.61
CA THR A 73 -9.04 21.88 -3.09
C THR A 73 -8.48 23.30 -3.00
N SER A 74 -7.20 23.43 -2.66
CA SER A 74 -6.51 24.72 -2.57
C SER A 74 -5.68 25.04 -3.81
N LYS A 75 -5.17 26.28 -3.84
CA LYS A 75 -4.20 26.77 -4.84
C LYS A 75 -2.73 26.50 -4.44
N VAL A 76 -2.49 25.79 -3.33
CA VAL A 76 -1.15 25.50 -2.79
C VAL A 76 -0.86 24.02 -2.91
N ASN A 77 0.37 23.63 -3.21
CA ASN A 77 0.78 22.22 -3.18
C ASN A 77 0.82 21.73 -1.72
N LEU A 78 0.15 20.62 -1.44
CA LEU A 78 0.19 19.98 -0.12
C LEU A 78 1.31 18.94 -0.12
N THR A 79 2.06 18.84 0.98
CA THR A 79 3.15 17.87 1.14
C THR A 79 2.96 17.02 2.38
N ASN A 80 3.67 15.88 2.42
CA ASN A 80 3.70 14.93 3.54
C ASN A 80 2.30 14.59 4.06
N ILE A 81 1.42 14.18 3.14
CA ILE A 81 0.04 13.85 3.46
C ILE A 81 0.04 12.43 4.04
N ALA A 82 -0.23 12.32 5.34
CA ALA A 82 -0.33 11.06 6.04
C ALA A 82 -1.80 10.63 6.09
N LEU A 83 -2.09 9.44 5.58
CA LEU A 83 -3.40 8.79 5.68
C LEU A 83 -3.31 7.64 6.68
N SER A 84 -4.23 7.60 7.63
CA SER A 84 -4.49 6.48 8.53
C SER A 84 -5.91 5.98 8.29
N ASP A 85 -6.07 4.70 7.98
CA ASP A 85 -7.38 4.04 7.92
C ASP A 85 -7.53 3.10 9.10
N ARG A 86 -8.50 3.38 9.97
CA ARG A 86 -8.89 2.49 11.07
C ARG A 86 -10.19 1.79 10.76
N PHE A 87 -10.23 0.47 10.86
CA PHE A 87 -11.39 -0.32 10.47
C PHE A 87 -11.80 -1.36 11.52
N ASP A 88 -13.08 -1.73 11.48
CA ASP A 88 -13.69 -2.60 12.48
C ASP A 88 -13.23 -4.06 12.40
N VAL A 89 -13.40 -4.75 13.53
CA VAL A 89 -13.26 -6.21 13.55
C VAL A 89 -14.30 -6.86 12.63
N GLY A 90 -13.82 -7.59 11.63
CA GLY A 90 -14.66 -8.15 10.58
C GLY A 90 -14.24 -7.67 9.20
N LEU A 91 -13.49 -6.57 9.11
CA LEU A 91 -12.73 -6.19 7.94
C LEU A 91 -11.29 -6.66 8.09
N GLN A 92 -10.80 -7.41 7.12
CA GLN A 92 -9.41 -7.84 7.05
C GLN A 92 -8.81 -7.27 5.77
N HIS A 93 -7.84 -6.37 5.89
CA HIS A 93 -7.27 -5.72 4.72
C HIS A 93 -6.63 -6.76 3.79
N VAL A 94 -6.87 -6.60 2.50
CA VAL A 94 -6.21 -7.35 1.45
C VAL A 94 -5.32 -6.35 0.72
N ASP A 95 -4.01 -6.55 0.82
CA ASP A 95 -3.08 -5.71 0.09
C ASP A 95 -3.23 -5.97 -1.42
N ARG A 96 -2.58 -5.14 -2.23
CA ARG A 96 -2.56 -5.29 -3.69
C ARG A 96 -1.95 -6.63 -4.19
N PHE A 97 -1.38 -7.42 -3.28
CA PHE A 97 -0.79 -8.73 -3.54
C PHE A 97 -1.71 -9.88 -3.13
N GLN A 98 -2.99 -9.58 -2.86
CA GLN A 98 -3.98 -10.54 -2.39
C GLN A 98 -3.63 -11.18 -1.04
N THR A 99 -2.71 -10.57 -0.30
CA THR A 99 -2.32 -11.03 1.03
C THR A 99 -3.20 -10.36 2.08
N ARG A 100 -3.78 -11.17 2.95
CA ARG A 100 -4.63 -10.69 4.03
C ARG A 100 -3.78 -10.25 5.21
N SER A 101 -4.05 -9.07 5.77
CA SER A 101 -3.42 -8.59 7.00
C SER A 101 -3.66 -9.57 8.16
N ALA A 102 -2.70 -9.69 9.08
CA ALA A 102 -2.83 -10.59 10.23
C ALA A 102 -4.11 -10.30 11.07
N PRO A 103 -4.72 -11.33 11.69
CA PRO A 103 -5.85 -11.12 12.59
C PRO A 103 -5.45 -10.22 13.76
N GLY A 104 -6.05 -9.03 13.83
CA GLY A 104 -5.76 -8.05 14.88
C GLY A 104 -5.18 -6.73 14.35
N ILE A 105 -4.67 -6.72 13.12
CA ILE A 105 -4.41 -5.46 12.41
C ILE A 105 -5.74 -4.75 12.16
N ARG A 106 -5.76 -3.46 12.50
CA ARG A 106 -6.93 -2.57 12.46
C ARG A 106 -6.60 -1.19 11.94
N GLU A 107 -5.37 -0.99 11.48
CA GLU A 107 -4.90 0.28 10.96
C GLU A 107 -4.01 0.06 9.74
N ILE A 108 -4.26 0.80 8.66
CA ILE A 108 -3.35 0.94 7.52
C ILE A 108 -2.84 2.37 7.50
N ARG A 109 -1.54 2.55 7.25
CA ARG A 109 -0.95 3.88 7.09
C ARG A 109 -0.33 4.02 5.72
N LEU A 110 -0.68 5.10 5.03
CA LEU A 110 -0.15 5.45 3.71
C LEU A 110 0.42 6.87 3.76
N SER A 111 1.45 7.12 2.98
CA SER A 111 2.04 8.45 2.84
C SER A 111 2.01 8.89 1.38
N ILE A 112 1.51 10.08 1.14
CA ILE A 112 1.51 10.74 -0.16
C ILE A 112 2.49 11.92 -0.05
N PRO A 113 3.66 11.86 -0.73
CA PRO A 113 4.69 12.89 -0.58
C PRO A 113 4.21 14.29 -0.95
N GLN A 114 3.40 14.39 -2.01
CA GLN A 114 2.86 15.64 -2.50
C GLN A 114 1.54 15.44 -3.25
N LEU A 115 0.63 16.39 -3.11
CA LEU A 115 -0.57 16.53 -3.92
C LEU A 115 -0.65 17.96 -4.46
N ALA A 116 -0.50 18.14 -5.77
CA ALA A 116 -0.49 19.46 -6.39
C ALA A 116 -1.84 20.17 -6.23
N ALA A 117 -1.84 21.50 -6.36
CA ALA A 117 -3.06 22.31 -6.33
C ALA A 117 -4.13 21.78 -7.31
N GLY A 118 -5.35 21.55 -6.82
CA GLY A 118 -6.45 20.99 -7.61
C GLY A 118 -6.37 19.49 -7.92
N GLN A 119 -5.25 18.81 -7.59
CA GLN A 119 -5.06 17.39 -7.88
C GLN A 119 -5.89 16.53 -6.91
N MET A 120 -6.30 15.35 -7.40
CA MET A 120 -6.90 14.30 -6.59
C MET A 120 -6.19 12.96 -6.80
N ILE A 121 -6.19 12.13 -5.76
CA ILE A 121 -5.76 10.73 -5.80
C ILE A 121 -6.94 9.86 -5.38
N LYS A 122 -7.08 8.71 -6.04
CA LYS A 122 -7.99 7.64 -5.66
C LYS A 122 -7.16 6.47 -5.13
N GLN A 123 -7.37 6.12 -3.86
CA GLN A 123 -6.73 5.01 -3.19
C GLN A 123 -7.76 3.90 -3.00
N PRO A 124 -7.69 2.79 -3.75
CA PRO A 124 -8.48 1.61 -3.46
C PRO A 124 -7.94 0.91 -2.21
N LEU A 125 -8.84 0.45 -1.34
CA LEU A 125 -8.56 -0.46 -0.25
C LEU A 125 -9.50 -1.66 -0.34
N THR A 126 -8.91 -2.84 -0.46
CA THR A 126 -9.65 -4.10 -0.51
C THR A 126 -9.72 -4.70 0.89
N PHE A 127 -10.87 -5.26 1.23
CA PHE A 127 -11.11 -5.95 2.49
C PHE A 127 -11.79 -7.28 2.24
N HIS A 128 -11.33 -8.32 2.94
CA HIS A 128 -12.04 -9.56 3.11
C HIS A 128 -13.01 -9.44 4.30
N ILE A 129 -14.25 -9.91 4.12
CA ILE A 129 -15.28 -9.89 5.16
C ILE A 129 -15.15 -11.13 6.03
N ALA A 130 -14.60 -10.95 7.23
CA ALA A 130 -14.35 -12.02 8.19
C ALA A 130 -15.52 -12.25 9.17
N LYS A 131 -16.41 -11.26 9.37
CA LYS A 131 -17.55 -11.36 10.30
C LYS A 131 -18.78 -10.64 9.77
N ALA A 132 -19.95 -11.13 10.13
CA ALA A 132 -21.22 -10.45 9.89
C ALA A 132 -21.42 -9.30 10.88
N GLY A 133 -22.24 -8.31 10.50
CA GLY A 133 -22.55 -7.13 11.31
C GLY A 133 -22.40 -5.83 10.53
N GLU A 134 -22.57 -4.70 11.22
CA GLU A 134 -22.19 -3.39 10.68
C GLU A 134 -20.69 -3.20 10.84
N LEU A 135 -19.98 -3.01 9.72
CA LEU A 135 -18.53 -2.89 9.67
C LEU A 135 -18.15 -1.54 9.07
N CYS A 136 -17.39 -0.75 9.81
CA CYS A 136 -16.98 0.58 9.41
C CYS A 136 -15.47 0.71 9.22
N GLN A 137 -15.10 1.69 8.42
CA GLN A 137 -13.75 2.22 8.33
C GLN A 137 -13.78 3.74 8.56
N LEU A 138 -12.72 4.27 9.16
CA LEU A 138 -12.52 5.67 9.51
C LEU A 138 -11.17 6.10 8.98
N ILE A 139 -11.22 6.87 7.89
CA ILE A 139 -10.08 7.53 7.29
C ILE A 139 -9.79 8.81 8.04
N ASP A 140 -8.52 9.00 8.38
CA ASP A 140 -7.94 10.19 8.96
C ASP A 140 -6.78 10.64 8.06
N VAL A 141 -6.82 11.89 7.58
CA VAL A 141 -5.78 12.43 6.71
C VAL A 141 -5.24 13.73 7.29
N ALA A 142 -3.93 13.76 7.53
CA ALA A 142 -3.20 14.91 8.01
C ALA A 142 -2.17 15.40 6.98
N THR A 143 -1.89 16.71 6.95
CA THR A 143 -0.81 17.29 6.12
C THR A 143 0.16 18.09 6.97
N SER A 144 1.38 18.34 6.47
CA SER A 144 2.37 19.18 7.19
C SER A 144 1.93 20.63 7.39
N ASP A 145 0.99 21.11 6.57
CA ASP A 145 0.39 22.45 6.68
C ASP A 145 -0.70 22.51 7.78
N GLY A 146 -0.86 21.43 8.57
CA GLY A 146 -1.78 21.36 9.69
C GLY A 146 -3.23 21.07 9.31
N GLN A 147 -3.51 20.70 8.06
CA GLN A 147 -4.84 20.20 7.69
C GLN A 147 -5.07 18.82 8.28
N HIS A 148 -6.29 18.57 8.74
CA HIS A 148 -6.71 17.29 9.29
C HIS A 148 -8.19 17.07 8.92
N VAL A 149 -8.45 16.03 8.14
CA VAL A 149 -9.79 15.72 7.59
C VAL A 149 -10.10 14.25 7.81
N GLN A 150 -11.33 13.95 8.20
CA GLN A 150 -11.79 12.58 8.44
C GLN A 150 -12.96 12.20 7.54
N ALA A 151 -13.05 10.93 7.18
CA ALA A 151 -14.19 10.35 6.47
C ALA A 151 -14.51 8.95 7.01
N ARG A 152 -15.79 8.67 7.26
CA ARG A 152 -16.27 7.36 7.75
C ARG A 152 -17.22 6.73 6.73
N LYS A 153 -17.11 5.42 6.51
CA LYS A 153 -18.04 4.63 5.70
C LYS A 153 -18.25 3.26 6.34
N CYS A 154 -19.48 2.79 6.32
CA CYS A 154 -19.87 1.48 6.84
C CYS A 154 -20.54 0.65 5.75
N LEU A 155 -20.44 -0.68 5.89
CA LEU A 155 -21.18 -1.67 5.13
C LEU A 155 -21.88 -2.64 6.08
N THR A 156 -22.97 -3.26 5.65
CA THR A 156 -23.65 -4.32 6.38
C THR A 156 -23.23 -5.68 5.84
N ALA A 157 -22.49 -6.45 6.65
CA ALA A 157 -22.08 -7.80 6.33
C ALA A 157 -23.12 -8.82 6.81
N VAL A 158 -23.63 -9.64 5.90
CA VAL A 158 -24.55 -10.74 6.23
C VAL A 158 -23.79 -12.07 6.29
N ALA A 159 -24.18 -12.95 7.21
CA ALA A 159 -23.62 -14.29 7.25
C ALA A 159 -23.97 -15.06 5.97
N GLU A 160 -23.11 -15.99 5.55
CA GLU A 160 -23.50 -16.94 4.51
C GLU A 160 -24.72 -17.76 4.99
N PRO A 161 -25.67 -18.07 4.09
CA PRO A 161 -26.67 -19.08 4.39
C PRO A 161 -25.93 -20.38 4.71
N LYS A 162 -26.04 -20.84 5.96
CA LYS A 162 -25.54 -22.16 6.32
C LYS A 162 -26.24 -23.16 5.42
N ALA A 163 -25.49 -23.86 4.56
CA ALA A 163 -26.03 -24.97 3.82
C ALA A 163 -26.64 -25.95 4.84
N GLU A 164 -27.97 -26.10 4.82
CA GLU A 164 -28.60 -27.19 5.53
C GLU A 164 -28.00 -28.49 4.98
N PRO A 165 -27.69 -29.48 5.85
CA PRO A 165 -27.19 -30.76 5.38
C PRO A 165 -28.25 -31.38 4.48
N SER A 166 -27.97 -31.45 3.17
CA SER A 166 -28.78 -32.23 2.23
C SER A 166 -28.88 -33.64 2.77
N GLU A 167 -30.08 -34.06 3.15
CA GLU A 167 -30.37 -35.43 3.55
C GLU A 167 -29.88 -36.38 2.47
N THR A 168 -28.92 -37.22 2.84
CA THR A 168 -28.40 -38.29 2.00
C THR A 168 -29.49 -39.31 1.75
N THR A 169 -29.96 -39.40 0.51
CA THR A 169 -30.73 -40.53 -0.01
C THR A 169 -29.94 -41.83 0.20
N PRO A 170 -30.53 -42.94 0.69
CA PRO A 170 -29.79 -44.17 0.96
C PRO A 170 -29.18 -44.77 -0.31
N ARG A 171 -27.85 -44.97 -0.30
CA ARG A 171 -27.15 -45.77 -1.32
C ARG A 171 -27.60 -47.23 -1.24
N GLN A 172 -28.03 -47.77 -2.38
CA GLN A 172 -28.22 -49.20 -2.60
C GLN A 172 -26.88 -49.95 -2.48
N PRO A 173 -26.86 -51.23 -2.06
CA PRO A 173 -25.62 -52.00 -1.91
C PRO A 173 -25.05 -52.35 -3.28
N VAL A 174 -23.81 -51.95 -3.55
CA VAL A 174 -23.04 -52.39 -4.71
C VAL A 174 -22.25 -53.64 -4.32
N ILE A 175 -22.43 -54.71 -5.09
CA ILE A 175 -21.73 -55.99 -5.01
C ILE A 175 -20.24 -55.78 -5.37
N PRO A 176 -19.27 -56.36 -4.64
CA PRO A 176 -17.87 -56.26 -5.03
C PRO A 176 -17.53 -57.32 -6.10
N ASP A 177 -16.88 -56.88 -7.18
CA ASP A 177 -16.11 -57.76 -8.07
C ASP A 177 -14.61 -57.41 -7.98
N PRO A 178 -13.71 -58.37 -8.20
CA PRO A 178 -12.34 -58.35 -7.72
C PRO A 178 -11.34 -57.64 -8.65
N GLU A 179 -10.24 -57.22 -8.02
CA GLU A 179 -8.94 -56.75 -8.51
C GLU A 179 -8.69 -56.76 -10.03
N GLU A 180 -8.23 -55.60 -10.54
CA GLU A 180 -7.09 -55.63 -11.47
C GLU A 180 -6.18 -54.41 -11.32
N SER A 181 -4.91 -54.74 -11.11
CA SER A 181 -3.73 -53.88 -11.05
C SER A 181 -3.44 -53.20 -12.39
N ASN A 182 -3.15 -51.89 -12.36
CA ASN A 182 -2.07 -51.31 -13.17
C ASN A 182 -1.72 -49.88 -12.70
N LYS A 183 -0.57 -49.76 -12.04
CA LYS A 183 0.14 -48.49 -11.84
C LYS A 183 0.99 -48.25 -13.09
N ASN A 184 0.80 -47.11 -13.75
CA ASN A 184 1.79 -46.56 -14.68
C ASN A 184 2.56 -45.44 -13.95
N PRO A 185 3.88 -45.54 -13.77
CA PRO A 185 4.70 -44.50 -13.16
C PRO A 185 5.35 -43.67 -14.27
N ASP A 186 4.85 -42.47 -14.53
CA ASP A 186 5.58 -41.38 -15.21
C ASP A 186 4.70 -40.13 -15.25
N ASP A 187 4.69 -39.38 -14.14
CA ASP A 187 4.34 -37.95 -14.15
C ASP A 187 5.21 -37.24 -13.09
N PRO A 188 6.10 -36.30 -13.47
CA PRO A 188 6.94 -35.59 -12.52
C PRO A 188 6.10 -34.60 -11.70
N ASP A 189 5.70 -35.08 -10.54
CA ASP A 189 5.39 -34.38 -9.29
C ASP A 189 5.52 -32.84 -9.29
N SER A 190 4.38 -32.16 -9.16
CA SER A 190 4.30 -30.91 -8.42
C SER A 190 2.97 -30.82 -7.68
N SER A 191 2.82 -31.67 -6.67
CA SER A 191 1.90 -31.39 -5.56
C SER A 191 2.57 -31.70 -4.24
N ALA A 192 3.65 -30.98 -3.96
CA ALA A 192 4.16 -30.90 -2.61
C ALA A 192 3.06 -30.30 -1.73
N ASN A 193 2.42 -31.14 -0.91
CA ASN A 193 1.61 -30.70 0.23
C ASN A 193 2.41 -29.62 0.99
N PRO A 194 1.83 -28.45 1.31
CA PRO A 194 2.55 -27.47 2.09
C PRO A 194 2.87 -28.09 3.45
N VAL A 195 4.16 -28.17 3.77
CA VAL A 195 4.65 -28.61 5.08
C VAL A 195 4.14 -27.59 6.11
N ARG A 196 3.04 -27.89 6.78
CA ARG A 196 2.48 -27.05 7.84
C ARG A 196 3.28 -27.27 9.12
N ASP A 197 4.39 -26.54 9.26
CA ASP A 197 5.08 -26.16 10.52
C ASP A 197 6.41 -25.44 10.21
N GLN A 198 6.41 -24.56 9.21
CA GLN A 198 7.61 -23.83 8.79
C GLN A 198 7.31 -22.37 8.44
N LEU A 199 8.37 -21.59 8.21
CA LEU A 199 8.21 -20.34 7.47
C LEU A 199 7.86 -20.69 6.02
N GLU A 200 6.82 -20.07 5.48
CA GLU A 200 6.48 -20.14 4.07
C GLU A 200 7.00 -18.86 3.39
N LEU A 201 7.85 -19.02 2.38
CA LEU A 201 8.41 -17.92 1.61
C LEU A 201 7.99 -18.07 0.15
N LYS A 202 7.46 -17.01 -0.43
CA LYS A 202 7.08 -16.95 -1.84
C LYS A 202 7.65 -15.69 -2.46
N ILE A 203 8.00 -15.77 -3.73
CA ILE A 203 8.34 -14.62 -4.56
C ILE A 203 7.57 -14.74 -5.88
N SER A 204 7.10 -13.61 -6.41
CA SER A 204 6.39 -13.52 -7.68
C SER A 204 6.76 -12.23 -8.40
N ASP A 205 6.79 -12.25 -9.73
CA ASP A 205 6.91 -11.04 -10.56
C ASP A 205 5.56 -10.64 -11.20
N PHE A 206 5.48 -9.38 -11.64
CA PHE A 206 4.27 -8.82 -12.27
C PHE A 206 4.39 -8.71 -13.80
N SER A 207 5.53 -9.08 -14.38
CA SER A 207 5.83 -8.82 -15.79
C SER A 207 7.01 -9.70 -16.26
N ASP A 208 6.70 -10.80 -16.93
CA ASP A 208 7.66 -11.62 -17.68
C ASP A 208 7.06 -11.90 -19.08
N PRO A 209 7.75 -11.60 -20.20
CA PRO A 209 9.10 -11.01 -20.31
C PRO A 209 9.16 -9.49 -20.19
N VAL A 210 10.34 -8.98 -19.82
CA VAL A 210 10.67 -7.55 -19.80
C VAL A 210 11.80 -7.22 -20.76
N LYS A 211 11.97 -5.93 -21.11
CA LYS A 211 13.13 -5.46 -21.88
C LYS A 211 14.21 -4.87 -20.96
N VAL A 212 15.47 -4.88 -21.40
CA VAL A 212 16.53 -4.08 -20.76
C VAL A 212 16.06 -2.63 -20.59
N GLY A 213 16.38 -2.00 -19.46
CA GLY A 213 15.96 -0.65 -19.08
C GLY A 213 14.62 -0.58 -18.34
N SER A 214 13.80 -1.63 -18.38
CA SER A 214 12.50 -1.69 -17.68
C SER A 214 12.69 -1.79 -16.17
N THR A 215 11.78 -1.19 -15.41
CA THR A 215 11.62 -1.46 -13.98
C THR A 215 10.70 -2.67 -13.82
N VAL A 216 11.19 -3.70 -13.12
CA VAL A 216 10.45 -4.90 -12.76
C VAL A 216 10.10 -4.83 -11.28
N LYS A 217 8.87 -5.20 -10.95
CA LYS A 217 8.36 -5.28 -9.58
C LYS A 217 8.25 -6.73 -9.16
N TYR A 218 8.85 -7.07 -8.03
CA TYR A 218 8.72 -8.36 -7.37
C TYR A 218 8.02 -8.20 -6.03
N VAL A 219 7.31 -9.25 -5.65
CA VAL A 219 6.65 -9.35 -4.36
C VAL A 219 7.13 -10.57 -3.64
N ILE A 220 7.64 -10.35 -2.44
CA ILE A 220 8.09 -11.41 -1.54
C ILE A 220 7.05 -11.50 -0.42
N THR A 221 6.45 -12.67 -0.26
CA THR A 221 5.52 -12.97 0.83
C THR A 221 6.19 -13.93 1.80
N LEU A 222 6.24 -13.56 3.07
CA LEU A 222 6.76 -14.37 4.16
C LEU A 222 5.64 -14.63 5.16
N LYS A 223 5.33 -15.89 5.43
CA LYS A 223 4.32 -16.30 6.39
C LYS A 223 4.93 -17.22 7.44
N ASN A 224 4.57 -17.00 8.70
CA ASN A 224 4.80 -18.00 9.73
C ASN A 224 3.65 -19.03 9.68
N ASP A 225 3.80 -20.11 8.92
CA ASP A 225 2.76 -21.15 8.78
C ASP A 225 2.70 -22.11 9.98
N ARG A 226 3.42 -21.80 11.05
CA ARG A 226 3.39 -22.53 12.32
C ARG A 226 2.19 -22.12 13.17
N THR A 227 1.89 -22.96 14.16
CA THR A 227 0.90 -22.67 15.20
C THR A 227 1.47 -21.86 16.37
N THR A 228 2.78 -21.57 16.35
CA THR A 228 3.47 -20.80 17.39
C THR A 228 4.20 -19.61 16.81
N THR A 229 4.41 -18.59 17.65
CA THR A 229 5.16 -17.39 17.30
C THR A 229 6.63 -17.72 17.00
N ASP A 230 7.17 -17.13 15.94
CA ASP A 230 8.59 -17.21 15.57
C ASP A 230 9.31 -15.88 15.86
N GLN A 231 10.63 -15.93 16.03
CA GLN A 231 11.44 -14.79 16.45
C GLN A 231 12.78 -14.72 15.73
N ARG A 232 13.35 -13.52 15.70
CA ARG A 232 14.61 -13.17 15.00
C ARG A 232 14.62 -13.62 13.54
N ILE A 233 13.57 -13.24 12.81
CA ILE A 233 13.44 -13.62 11.42
C ILE A 233 14.29 -12.68 10.57
N GLY A 234 15.29 -13.25 9.90
CA GLY A 234 16.18 -12.56 8.99
C GLY A 234 15.85 -12.92 7.55
N LEU A 235 15.87 -11.93 6.66
CA LEU A 235 15.69 -12.13 5.22
C LEU A 235 16.92 -11.62 4.46
N LYS A 236 17.39 -12.44 3.52
CA LYS A 236 18.45 -12.08 2.58
C LYS A 236 17.96 -12.22 1.15
N LEU A 237 18.06 -11.14 0.39
CA LEU A 237 17.74 -11.06 -1.02
C LEU A 237 19.04 -11.11 -1.83
N HIS A 238 19.08 -11.98 -2.82
CA HIS A 238 20.19 -12.13 -3.76
C HIS A 238 19.73 -11.72 -5.15
N LEU A 239 20.31 -10.65 -5.66
CA LEU A 239 20.04 -10.13 -7.00
C LEU A 239 21.08 -10.63 -8.00
N PRO A 240 20.65 -11.12 -9.18
CA PRO A 240 21.56 -11.47 -10.25
C PRO A 240 22.16 -10.21 -10.88
N VAL A 241 23.23 -10.39 -11.65
CA VAL A 241 23.97 -9.31 -12.32
C VAL A 241 23.10 -8.48 -13.27
N ASN A 242 22.01 -9.08 -13.75
CA ASN A 242 21.08 -8.50 -14.69
C ASN A 242 20.19 -7.41 -14.09
N PHE A 243 20.12 -7.32 -12.76
CA PHE A 243 19.28 -6.36 -12.06
C PHE A 243 20.09 -5.37 -11.23
N GLN A 244 19.62 -4.13 -11.22
CA GLN A 244 20.03 -3.12 -10.26
C GLN A 244 18.86 -2.81 -9.34
N LEU A 245 19.03 -2.93 -8.03
CA LEU A 245 17.98 -2.55 -7.09
C LEU A 245 17.69 -1.05 -7.19
N GLN A 246 16.41 -0.69 -7.26
CA GLN A 246 15.95 0.69 -7.17
C GLN A 246 15.32 0.98 -5.81
N LYS A 247 14.45 0.08 -5.33
CA LYS A 247 13.69 0.30 -4.10
C LYS A 247 13.29 -1.02 -3.44
N ILE A 248 13.26 -1.02 -2.11
CA ILE A 248 12.57 -2.04 -1.32
C ILE A 248 11.66 -1.33 -0.32
N THR A 249 10.41 -1.77 -0.22
CA THR A 249 9.44 -1.21 0.73
C THR A 249 8.73 -2.31 1.49
N GLN A 250 8.52 -2.05 2.79
CA GLN A 250 7.74 -2.89 3.68
C GLN A 250 6.95 -1.97 4.63
N ASP A 251 5.64 -2.16 4.72
CA ASP A 251 4.74 -1.18 5.33
C ASP A 251 4.82 -1.11 6.86
N GLN A 252 5.51 -2.05 7.52
CA GLN A 252 5.61 -2.15 8.97
C GLN A 252 7.01 -1.83 9.52
N SER A 253 7.96 -1.39 8.69
CA SER A 253 9.35 -1.15 9.08
C SER A 253 9.89 0.13 8.47
N THR A 254 10.55 0.93 9.31
CA THR A 254 11.27 2.15 8.91
C THR A 254 12.79 1.93 8.82
N ASP A 255 13.27 0.74 9.19
CA ASP A 255 14.69 0.43 9.21
C ASP A 255 15.22 0.20 7.80
N GLN A 256 16.47 0.61 7.55
CA GLN A 256 17.08 0.48 6.24
C GLN A 256 17.74 -0.90 6.05
N PRO A 257 17.66 -1.46 4.83
CA PRO A 257 18.39 -2.68 4.50
C PRO A 257 19.90 -2.45 4.47
N LYS A 258 20.67 -3.51 4.74
CA LYS A 258 22.13 -3.53 4.65
C LYS A 258 22.57 -4.20 3.35
N PHE A 259 23.60 -3.64 2.70
CA PHE A 259 24.07 -4.08 1.40
C PHE A 259 25.46 -4.70 1.50
N SER A 260 25.70 -5.77 0.75
CA SER A 260 27.05 -6.25 0.47
C SER A 260 27.83 -5.21 -0.35
N PRO A 261 29.18 -5.26 -0.36
CA PRO A 261 30.01 -4.33 -1.13
C PRO A 261 29.69 -4.28 -2.64
N ASP A 262 29.22 -5.40 -3.20
CA ASP A 262 28.80 -5.51 -4.61
C ASP A 262 27.33 -5.10 -4.86
N GLY A 263 26.58 -4.78 -3.81
CA GLY A 263 25.17 -4.40 -3.87
C GLY A 263 24.20 -5.53 -4.26
N ARG A 264 24.68 -6.78 -4.38
CA ARG A 264 23.87 -7.91 -4.87
C ARG A 264 23.27 -8.77 -3.78
N THR A 265 23.79 -8.70 -2.56
CA THR A 265 23.18 -9.33 -1.40
C THR A 265 22.65 -8.24 -0.48
N ILE A 266 21.34 -8.28 -0.24
CA ILE A 266 20.61 -7.30 0.56
C ILE A 266 20.06 -8.00 1.79
N SER A 267 20.57 -7.64 2.96
CA SER A 267 20.04 -8.11 4.24
C SER A 267 18.97 -7.14 4.70
N LEU A 268 17.72 -7.61 4.76
CA LEU A 268 16.59 -6.81 5.22
C LEU A 268 16.63 -6.65 6.74
N PRO A 269 16.00 -5.60 7.31
CA PRO A 269 15.87 -5.46 8.75
C PRO A 269 15.28 -6.72 9.39
N GLU A 270 15.82 -7.09 10.55
CA GLU A 270 15.35 -8.25 11.29
C GLU A 270 13.92 -8.04 11.80
N ILE A 271 13.05 -9.01 11.55
CA ILE A 271 11.72 -9.04 12.14
C ILE A 271 11.87 -9.72 13.51
N LYS A 272 11.71 -8.94 14.58
CA LYS A 272 11.91 -9.42 15.96
C LYS A 272 11.01 -10.60 16.30
N GLU A 273 9.76 -10.54 15.83
CA GLU A 273 8.71 -11.50 16.16
C GLU A 273 7.68 -11.57 15.02
N MET A 274 7.19 -12.78 14.72
CA MET A 274 6.05 -13.03 13.83
C MET A 274 5.10 -14.04 14.49
N LEU A 275 3.85 -13.63 14.72
CA LEU A 275 2.81 -14.47 15.32
C LEU A 275 2.47 -15.67 14.43
N ALA A 276 1.83 -16.68 15.02
CA ALA A 276 1.31 -17.83 14.28
C ALA A 276 0.33 -17.38 13.17
N GLY A 277 0.57 -17.81 11.93
CA GLY A 277 -0.21 -17.43 10.76
C GLY A 277 0.03 -16.01 10.23
N GLU A 278 0.90 -15.21 10.87
CA GLU A 278 1.22 -13.86 10.42
C GLU A 278 1.92 -13.89 9.07
N THR A 279 1.54 -12.98 8.18
CA THR A 279 2.12 -12.83 6.84
C THR A 279 2.60 -11.39 6.63
N LEU A 280 3.78 -11.25 6.07
CA LEU A 280 4.42 -9.98 5.70
C LEU A 280 4.78 -9.98 4.22
N SER A 281 4.55 -8.84 3.56
CA SER A 281 4.82 -8.63 2.15
C SER A 281 5.91 -7.56 1.96
N TYR A 282 6.83 -7.78 1.03
CA TYR A 282 7.82 -6.80 0.58
C TYR A 282 7.63 -6.51 -0.90
N GLU A 283 7.73 -5.24 -1.31
CA GLU A 283 7.86 -4.85 -2.72
C GLU A 283 9.33 -4.57 -3.02
N VAL A 284 9.83 -5.17 -4.09
CA VAL A 284 11.19 -5.00 -4.58
C VAL A 284 11.11 -4.48 -6.01
N GLU A 285 11.56 -3.25 -6.22
CA GLU A 285 11.69 -2.65 -7.55
C GLU A 285 13.14 -2.77 -8.01
N VAL A 286 13.35 -3.42 -9.16
CA VAL A 286 14.65 -3.55 -9.81
C VAL A 286 14.61 -3.00 -11.22
N LYS A 287 15.73 -2.44 -11.69
CA LYS A 287 15.92 -2.07 -13.09
C LYS A 287 16.65 -3.19 -13.81
N ALA A 288 16.11 -3.66 -14.93
CA ALA A 288 16.78 -4.59 -15.83
C ALA A 288 17.94 -3.86 -16.53
N ILE A 289 19.18 -4.34 -16.34
CA ILE A 289 20.40 -3.71 -16.90
C ILE A 289 21.15 -4.61 -17.88
N GLN A 290 20.86 -5.92 -17.92
CA GLN A 290 21.48 -6.87 -18.86
C GLN A 290 20.45 -7.90 -19.33
N PHE A 291 20.44 -8.20 -20.62
CA PHE A 291 19.56 -9.21 -21.22
C PHE A 291 19.94 -10.64 -20.79
N GLY A 292 18.99 -11.57 -20.90
CA GLY A 292 19.13 -12.97 -20.52
C GLY A 292 18.19 -13.39 -19.38
N PRO A 293 18.23 -14.68 -18.98
CA PRO A 293 17.49 -15.15 -17.83
C PRO A 293 18.07 -14.56 -16.54
N ALA A 294 17.21 -14.00 -15.69
CA ALA A 294 17.60 -13.45 -14.40
C ALA A 294 16.77 -14.11 -13.30
N THR A 295 17.43 -14.65 -12.28
CA THR A 295 16.75 -15.28 -11.14
C THR A 295 17.07 -14.52 -9.87
N ILE A 296 16.04 -13.99 -9.24
CA ILE A 296 16.11 -13.44 -7.88
C ILE A 296 15.91 -14.58 -6.90
N ARG A 297 16.72 -14.62 -5.85
CA ARG A 297 16.60 -15.60 -4.75
C ARG A 297 16.44 -14.88 -3.42
N VAL A 298 15.56 -15.40 -2.58
CA VAL A 298 15.32 -14.90 -1.23
C VAL A 298 15.47 -16.04 -0.25
N GLU A 299 16.13 -15.78 0.86
CA GLU A 299 16.32 -16.73 1.95
C GLU A 299 15.76 -16.13 3.25
N ALA A 300 15.02 -16.95 3.99
CA ALA A 300 14.50 -16.61 5.31
C ALA A 300 15.05 -17.57 6.37
N THR A 301 15.49 -17.02 7.48
CA THR A 301 15.98 -17.77 8.66
C THR A 301 15.30 -17.26 9.91
N SER A 302 15.15 -18.09 10.94
CA SER A 302 14.62 -17.69 12.25
C SER A 302 15.17 -18.54 13.38
N THR A 303 14.81 -18.22 14.63
CA THR A 303 15.15 -19.06 15.80
C THR A 303 14.66 -20.50 15.71
N ARG A 304 13.57 -20.76 14.98
CA ARG A 304 12.95 -22.09 14.84
C ARG A 304 13.23 -22.78 13.51
N THR A 305 14.01 -22.15 12.64
CA THR A 305 14.30 -22.66 11.29
C THR A 305 15.65 -23.38 11.30
N GLN A 306 15.66 -24.69 11.02
CA GLN A 306 16.90 -25.49 11.00
C GLN A 306 17.71 -25.24 9.73
N GLU A 307 17.05 -25.14 8.58
CA GLU A 307 17.64 -24.79 7.29
C GLU A 307 16.91 -23.59 6.69
N PRO A 308 17.63 -22.63 6.05
CA PRO A 308 17.00 -21.46 5.46
C PRO A 308 15.89 -21.85 4.49
N VAL A 309 14.73 -21.21 4.63
CA VAL A 309 13.64 -21.36 3.65
C VAL A 309 13.97 -20.48 2.47
N VAL A 310 14.01 -21.07 1.28
CA VAL A 310 14.43 -20.39 0.05
C VAL A 310 13.27 -20.31 -0.92
N ALA A 311 13.11 -19.16 -1.56
CA ALA A 311 12.23 -18.98 -2.70
C ALA A 311 12.99 -18.25 -3.82
N SER A 312 12.65 -18.53 -5.07
CA SER A 312 13.28 -17.89 -6.21
C SER A 312 12.29 -17.63 -7.33
N GLU A 313 12.44 -16.51 -8.02
CA GLU A 313 11.64 -16.17 -9.19
C GLU A 313 12.56 -15.87 -10.36
N LYS A 314 12.23 -16.43 -11.53
CA LYS A 314 12.96 -16.22 -12.78
C LYS A 314 12.17 -15.29 -13.68
N THR A 315 12.86 -14.32 -14.27
CA THR A 315 12.31 -13.42 -15.29
C THR A 315 13.19 -13.43 -16.53
N THR A 316 12.56 -13.36 -17.69
CA THR A 316 13.24 -13.31 -18.98
C THR A 316 13.42 -11.86 -19.43
N ILE A 317 14.68 -11.42 -19.59
CA ILE A 317 15.01 -10.07 -20.04
C ILE A 317 15.44 -10.10 -21.51
N ASN A 318 14.61 -9.51 -22.36
CA ASN A 318 14.87 -9.34 -23.78
C ASN A 318 15.73 -8.10 -24.05
N PRO A 319 16.46 -8.05 -25.19
CA PRO A 319 17.10 -6.83 -25.67
C PRO A 319 16.10 -5.67 -25.82
N GLN A 320 16.61 -4.43 -25.84
CA GLN A 320 15.79 -3.23 -26.04
C GLN A 320 15.04 -3.24 -27.38
#